data_AF-D6GTA1-F1
#
_entry.id   AF-D6GTA1-F1
#
_cell.length_a   1.000
_cell.length_b   1.000
_cell.length_c   1.000
_cell.angle_alpha   90.00
_cell.angle_beta   90.00
_cell.angle_gamma   90.00
#
_symmetry.space_group_name_H-M   'P 1'
#
loop_
_entity.id
_entity.type
_entity.pdbx_description
1 polymer ?
#
loop_
_entity_poly.entity_id
_entity_poly.type
_entity_poly.pdbx_seq_one_letter_code
_entity_poly.pdbx_strand_id
1 'polypeptide(L)'
;MQKKKLLIYPVLLLVILCGIFIYSKKTPTVPTQPTEPPKEDSSDNVNITDPDSDSQKPTTDTTDSGSVEDGKHFIILEKINADSGRITFDRADIFFSGQDDEEIKKLGENPDELPNGYLIDNKDETQFTLTLDKNVNINLLDNESDNPATTFKTVSLEEFLKMVGTEQVHSYFYITVQNNIITDMYEQYVP
;
A
#
# COMPACT_ATOMS: atom_id res chain seq x y z
N MET A 1 29.03 -43.56 -8.71
CA MET A 1 29.68 -42.69 -7.69
C MET A 1 30.04 -41.36 -8.37
N GLN A 2 29.33 -40.27 -8.07
CA GLN A 2 29.83 -38.89 -8.12
C GLN A 2 28.74 -37.96 -7.56
N LYS A 3 28.93 -37.49 -6.32
CA LYS A 3 28.15 -36.41 -5.73
C LYS A 3 28.85 -35.09 -6.10
N LYS A 4 28.23 -34.24 -6.92
CA LYS A 4 28.68 -32.86 -7.10
C LYS A 4 27.91 -32.00 -6.10
N LYS A 5 28.54 -31.70 -4.96
CA LYS A 5 28.10 -30.63 -4.06
C LYS A 5 28.54 -29.31 -4.68
N LEU A 6 27.60 -28.53 -5.19
CA LEU A 6 27.85 -27.15 -5.59
C LEU A 6 27.61 -26.26 -4.37
N LEU A 7 28.68 -26.02 -3.62
CA LEU A 7 28.74 -25.02 -2.56
C LEU A 7 29.02 -23.66 -3.24
N ILE A 8 27.95 -22.98 -3.65
CA ILE A 8 27.99 -21.55 -3.94
C ILE A 8 27.21 -20.90 -2.82
N TYR A 9 27.87 -20.18 -1.93
CA TYR A 9 27.38 -19.05 -1.13
C TYR A 9 28.40 -18.80 -0.01
N PRO A 10 29.33 -17.84 -0.22
CA PRO A 10 29.48 -16.83 0.82
C PRO A 10 29.81 -15.42 0.28
N VAL A 11 29.27 -15.02 -0.88
CA VAL A 11 29.55 -13.67 -1.44
C VAL A 11 28.34 -12.73 -1.34
N LEU A 12 27.11 -13.25 -1.24
CA LEU A 12 25.92 -12.38 -1.19
C LEU A 12 25.64 -11.78 0.21
N LEU A 13 26.23 -12.32 1.28
CA LEU A 13 25.94 -11.86 2.65
C LEU A 13 26.69 -10.57 3.05
N LEU A 14 27.64 -10.09 2.23
CA LEU A 14 28.49 -8.95 2.62
C LEU A 14 27.97 -7.59 2.12
N VAL A 15 26.99 -7.55 1.20
CA VAL A 15 26.49 -6.29 0.63
C VAL A 15 25.42 -5.63 1.50
N ILE A 16 24.75 -6.38 2.38
CA ILE A 16 23.64 -5.87 3.20
C ILE A 16 24.13 -5.09 4.43
N LEU A 17 25.40 -5.24 4.85
CA LEU A 17 25.90 -4.61 6.09
C LEU A 17 26.65 -3.27 5.90
N CYS A 18 26.92 -2.82 4.67
CA CYS A 18 27.60 -1.53 4.43
C CYS A 18 26.66 -0.34 4.20
N GLY A 19 25.34 -0.55 4.15
CA GLY A 19 24.37 0.50 3.78
C GLY A 19 23.89 1.42 4.92
N ILE A 20 24.18 1.11 6.19
CA ILE A 20 23.50 1.78 7.33
C ILE A 20 24.37 2.86 8.02
N PHE A 21 25.63 3.03 7.64
CA PHE A 21 26.48 4.09 8.21
C PHE A 21 27.04 4.96 7.11
N ILE A 22 26.43 6.11 6.86
CA ILE A 22 27.02 7.45 6.60
C ILE A 22 25.90 8.32 6.00
N TYR A 23 25.13 9.00 6.85
CA TYR A 23 24.67 10.37 6.57
C TYR A 23 24.27 11.04 7.89
N SER A 24 25.28 11.42 8.68
CA SER A 24 25.08 12.34 9.79
C SER A 24 26.27 13.28 9.83
N LYS A 25 26.16 14.44 9.14
CA LYS A 25 26.95 15.64 9.47
C LYS A 25 26.20 16.92 9.12
N LYS A 26 25.72 17.55 10.19
CA LYS A 26 25.80 18.98 10.53
C LYS A 26 25.24 20.02 9.54
N THR A 27 24.06 20.53 9.87
CA THR A 27 23.61 21.87 9.47
C THR A 27 24.28 22.93 10.36
N PRO A 28 24.76 24.07 9.82
CA PRO A 28 25.33 25.14 10.62
C PRO A 28 24.26 25.91 11.38
N THR A 29 24.53 26.18 12.65
CA THR A 29 23.74 27.02 13.55
C THR A 29 23.77 28.49 13.08
N VAL A 30 22.62 29.05 12.73
CA VAL A 30 22.42 30.51 12.67
C VAL A 30 21.89 30.95 14.04
N PRO A 31 22.47 31.95 14.71
CA PRO A 31 21.98 32.41 16.00
C PRO A 31 20.81 33.38 15.78
N THR A 32 19.61 33.04 16.23
CA THR A 32 18.49 33.99 16.33
C THR A 32 18.34 34.40 17.79
N GLN A 33 18.72 35.64 18.06
CA GLN A 33 18.53 36.36 19.32
C GLN A 33 17.03 36.55 19.61
N PRO A 34 16.57 36.51 20.88
CA PRO A 34 15.17 36.74 21.21
C PRO A 34 14.85 38.24 21.22
N THR A 35 13.72 38.62 20.62
CA THR A 35 13.10 39.93 20.85
C THR A 35 11.59 39.78 20.81
N GLU A 36 10.96 40.07 21.94
CA GLU A 36 9.54 40.36 22.11
C GLU A 36 9.45 41.54 23.10
N PRO A 37 8.36 42.32 23.18
CA PRO A 37 7.37 42.76 22.18
C PRO A 37 7.37 44.33 22.07
N PRO A 38 6.44 44.92 21.30
CA PRO A 38 5.55 45.85 21.99
C PRO A 38 4.06 45.56 21.74
N LYS A 39 3.29 45.75 22.82
CA LYS A 39 1.83 45.88 22.85
C LYS A 39 1.37 47.06 21.99
N GLU A 40 0.23 46.90 21.33
CA GLU A 40 -0.77 47.98 21.25
C GLU A 40 -2.19 47.40 21.09
N ASP A 41 -3.13 48.22 21.55
CA ASP A 41 -4.47 47.92 22.05
C ASP A 41 -5.54 48.34 21.01
N SER A 42 -6.81 48.01 21.29
CA SER A 42 -8.06 48.56 20.74
C SER A 42 -8.65 48.04 19.41
N SER A 43 -9.77 47.32 19.61
CA SER A 43 -11.13 47.55 19.07
C SER A 43 -11.32 47.97 17.60
N ASP A 44 -12.12 47.20 16.85
CA ASP A 44 -13.50 47.64 16.55
C ASP A 44 -14.38 46.56 15.92
N ASN A 45 -15.67 46.73 16.20
CA ASN A 45 -16.81 45.86 15.99
C ASN A 45 -17.48 46.21 14.65
N VAL A 46 -17.68 45.28 13.71
CA VAL A 46 -18.69 45.44 12.64
C VAL A 46 -19.38 44.11 12.33
N ASN A 47 -20.68 44.13 12.60
CA ASN A 47 -21.71 43.17 12.26
C ASN A 47 -22.22 43.43 10.83
N ILE A 48 -22.20 42.44 9.92
CA ILE A 48 -23.01 42.44 8.68
C ILE A 48 -23.54 41.01 8.41
N THR A 49 -24.83 40.86 8.73
CA THR A 49 -25.95 40.20 8.01
C THR A 49 -25.74 38.97 7.09
N ASP A 50 -26.46 37.89 7.43
CA ASP A 50 -26.86 36.65 6.70
C ASP A 50 -27.42 36.88 5.27
N PRO A 51 -27.46 35.90 4.32
CA PRO A 51 -28.19 34.62 4.51
C PRO A 51 -27.65 33.35 3.80
N ASP A 52 -28.11 32.18 4.27
CA ASP A 52 -28.27 30.90 3.54
C ASP A 52 -27.28 30.60 2.41
N SER A 53 -26.15 29.97 2.78
CA SER A 53 -25.42 29.12 1.84
C SER A 53 -25.47 27.70 2.39
N ASP A 54 -26.32 26.90 1.77
CA ASP A 54 -26.45 25.45 1.91
C ASP A 54 -25.08 24.81 1.60
N SER A 55 -24.17 24.87 2.57
CA SER A 55 -22.88 24.20 2.52
C SER A 55 -23.17 22.74 2.82
N GLN A 56 -23.42 21.97 1.77
CA GLN A 56 -23.17 20.54 1.80
C GLN A 56 -21.73 20.35 2.28
N LYS A 57 -21.60 20.07 3.57
CA LYS A 57 -20.40 19.55 4.19
C LYS A 57 -19.98 18.34 3.36
N PRO A 58 -18.77 18.30 2.78
CA PRO A 58 -18.26 17.06 2.24
C PRO A 58 -18.29 16.06 3.39
N THR A 59 -19.08 14.99 3.23
CA THR A 59 -18.96 13.81 4.08
C THR A 59 -17.54 13.30 3.88
N THR A 60 -16.63 13.73 4.75
CA THR A 60 -15.35 13.09 4.97
C THR A 60 -15.67 11.68 5.45
N ASP A 61 -15.75 10.74 4.52
CA ASP A 61 -15.53 9.32 4.76
C ASP A 61 -14.08 9.16 5.22
N THR A 62 -13.80 9.56 6.45
CA THR A 62 -12.51 9.32 7.10
C THR A 62 -12.74 8.29 8.17
N THR A 63 -13.02 7.07 7.73
CA THR A 63 -12.70 5.90 8.52
C THR A 63 -11.19 5.67 8.30
N ASP A 64 -10.37 6.38 9.08
CA ASP A 64 -8.93 6.11 9.15
C ASP A 64 -8.75 4.88 10.04
N SER A 65 -8.85 3.71 9.41
CA SER A 65 -8.69 2.44 10.07
C SER A 65 -7.21 2.11 10.23
N GLY A 66 -6.62 2.60 11.33
CA GLY A 66 -5.32 2.17 11.81
C GLY A 66 -4.12 2.47 10.89
N SER A 67 -2.92 2.23 11.41
CA SER A 67 -1.68 2.25 10.62
C SER A 67 -1.37 0.84 10.14
N VAL A 68 -1.07 0.69 8.85
CA VAL A 68 -0.49 -0.54 8.31
C VAL A 68 1.02 -0.48 8.48
N GLU A 69 1.63 -1.58 8.95
CA GLU A 69 3.08 -1.65 9.08
C GLU A 69 3.79 -1.60 7.73
N ASP A 70 5.01 -1.05 7.75
CA ASP A 70 5.85 -1.00 6.55
C ASP A 70 6.20 -2.42 6.07
N GLY A 71 6.11 -2.65 4.77
CA GLY A 71 6.42 -3.95 4.17
C GLY A 71 5.54 -4.30 2.97
N LYS A 72 5.72 -5.53 2.49
CA LYS A 72 4.93 -6.10 1.39
C LYS A 72 3.75 -6.88 1.97
N HIS A 73 2.54 -6.61 1.49
CA HIS A 73 1.30 -7.21 1.97
C HIS A 73 0.46 -7.73 0.81
N PHE A 74 -0.18 -8.87 0.99
CA PHE A 74 -1.26 -9.31 0.10
C PHE A 74 -2.57 -8.70 0.57
N ILE A 75 -3.35 -8.18 -0.37
CA ILE A 75 -4.60 -7.47 -0.08
C ILE A 75 -5.71 -7.91 -1.02
N ILE A 76 -6.93 -7.82 -0.50
CA ILE A 76 -8.16 -7.86 -1.27
C ILE A 76 -8.61 -6.41 -1.42
N LEU A 77 -8.55 -5.89 -2.64
CA LEU A 77 -9.00 -4.54 -2.92
C LEU A 77 -10.53 -4.48 -2.86
N GLU A 78 -11.06 -3.53 -2.08
CA GLU A 78 -12.51 -3.38 -1.88
C GLU A 78 -13.06 -2.13 -2.59
N LYS A 79 -12.33 -1.01 -2.48
CA LYS A 79 -12.78 0.28 -3.00
C LYS A 79 -11.60 1.15 -3.41
N ILE A 80 -11.79 1.94 -4.46
CA ILE A 80 -10.87 3.01 -4.85
C ILE A 80 -11.64 4.33 -4.92
N ASN A 81 -11.08 5.37 -4.29
CA ASN A 81 -11.50 6.74 -4.49
C ASN A 81 -10.60 7.39 -5.55
N ALA A 82 -11.13 7.55 -6.77
CA ALA A 82 -10.41 8.10 -7.91
C ALA A 82 -9.98 9.56 -7.72
N ASP A 83 -10.72 10.35 -6.93
CA ASP A 83 -10.39 11.77 -6.71
C ASP A 83 -9.23 11.93 -5.73
N SER A 84 -9.16 11.08 -4.71
CA SER A 84 -8.15 11.19 -3.65
C SER A 84 -6.99 10.21 -3.80
N GLY A 85 -7.06 9.24 -4.72
CA GLY A 85 -6.09 8.15 -4.82
C GLY A 85 -6.01 7.30 -3.54
N ARG A 86 -7.10 7.23 -2.77
CA ARG A 86 -7.18 6.38 -1.56
C ARG A 86 -7.81 5.05 -1.93
N ILE A 87 -7.24 3.97 -1.44
CA ILE A 87 -7.79 2.64 -1.62
C ILE A 87 -8.19 2.06 -0.26
N THR A 88 -9.29 1.33 -0.24
CA THR A 88 -9.77 0.55 0.89
C THR A 88 -9.58 -0.93 0.58
N PHE A 89 -9.03 -1.68 1.51
CA PHE A 89 -8.68 -3.08 1.31
C PHE A 89 -8.71 -3.87 2.61
N ASP A 90 -8.93 -5.16 2.49
CA ASP A 90 -8.64 -6.13 3.54
C ASP A 90 -7.24 -6.69 3.35
N ARG A 91 -6.56 -6.99 4.46
CA ARG A 91 -5.31 -7.75 4.40
C ARG A 91 -5.63 -9.23 4.47
N ALA A 92 -5.02 -10.00 3.60
CA ALA A 92 -5.16 -11.45 3.61
C ALA A 92 -3.80 -12.12 3.40
N ASP A 93 -3.77 -13.43 3.57
CA ASP A 93 -2.69 -14.28 3.09
C ASP A 93 -3.19 -15.10 1.90
N ILE A 94 -2.30 -15.42 0.96
CA ILE A 94 -2.58 -16.36 -0.13
C ILE A 94 -1.57 -17.50 -0.08
N PHE A 95 -2.09 -18.73 -0.17
CA PHE A 95 -1.32 -19.97 -0.13
C PHE A 95 -1.61 -20.79 -1.37
N PHE A 96 -0.59 -21.42 -1.96
CA PHE A 96 -0.71 -22.26 -3.15
C PHE A 96 -0.42 -23.72 -2.84
N SER A 97 -1.30 -24.61 -3.31
CA SER A 97 -1.10 -26.05 -3.24
C SER A 97 0.18 -26.46 -3.96
N GLY A 98 0.95 -27.37 -3.35
CA GLY A 98 2.27 -27.80 -3.77
C GLY A 98 3.42 -26.87 -3.36
N GLN A 99 3.13 -25.66 -2.88
CA GLN A 99 4.13 -24.71 -2.37
C GLN A 99 3.99 -24.52 -0.85
N ASP A 100 2.76 -24.31 -0.40
CA ASP A 100 2.43 -23.90 0.97
C ASP A 100 1.61 -24.98 1.70
N ASP A 101 1.77 -26.25 1.33
CA ASP A 101 0.97 -27.38 1.85
C ASP A 101 0.97 -27.47 3.37
N GLU A 102 2.11 -27.19 4.01
CA GLU A 102 2.23 -27.25 5.46
C GLU A 102 1.48 -26.10 6.14
N GLU A 103 1.44 -24.92 5.52
CA GLU A 103 0.67 -23.76 5.96
C GLU A 103 -0.83 -24.02 5.79
N ILE A 104 -1.25 -24.52 4.63
CA ILE A 104 -2.64 -24.91 4.33
C ILE A 104 -3.15 -25.94 5.34
N LYS A 105 -2.35 -26.98 5.66
CA LYS A 105 -2.70 -27.98 6.69
C LYS A 105 -2.84 -27.38 8.08
N LYS A 106 -2.00 -26.39 8.45
CA LYS A 106 -2.10 -25.70 9.75
C LYS A 106 -3.41 -24.90 9.87
N LEU A 107 -3.98 -24.47 8.75
CA LEU A 107 -5.28 -23.81 8.68
C LEU A 107 -6.46 -24.80 8.73
N GLY A 108 -6.18 -26.11 8.71
CA GLY A 108 -7.20 -27.16 8.76
C GLY A 108 -7.74 -27.57 7.40
N GLU A 109 -7.16 -27.05 6.32
CA GLU A 109 -7.55 -27.36 4.95
C GLU A 109 -6.68 -28.47 4.34
N ASN A 110 -7.22 -29.17 3.34
CA ASN A 110 -6.46 -30.18 2.58
C ASN A 110 -5.93 -29.57 1.26
N PRO A 111 -4.61 -29.43 1.07
CA PRO A 111 -4.05 -28.82 -0.15
C PRO A 111 -4.40 -29.57 -1.43
N ASP A 112 -4.65 -30.89 -1.36
CA ASP A 112 -5.04 -31.71 -2.53
C ASP A 112 -6.52 -31.52 -2.93
N GLU A 113 -7.33 -30.88 -2.06
CA GLU A 113 -8.77 -30.68 -2.27
C GLU A 113 -9.14 -29.22 -2.62
N LEU A 114 -8.15 -28.32 -2.70
CA LEU A 114 -8.38 -26.93 -3.06
C LEU A 114 -8.81 -26.82 -4.53
N PRO A 115 -10.03 -26.36 -4.84
CA PRO A 115 -10.61 -26.45 -6.19
C PRO A 115 -9.82 -25.66 -7.24
N ASN A 116 -9.24 -24.53 -6.83
CA ASN A 116 -8.44 -23.67 -7.71
C ASN A 116 -6.93 -23.79 -7.44
N GLY A 117 -6.52 -24.73 -6.59
CA GLY A 117 -5.11 -24.91 -6.20
C GLY A 117 -4.53 -23.79 -5.32
N TYR A 118 -5.36 -22.89 -4.78
CA TYR A 118 -4.96 -21.87 -3.81
C TYR A 118 -6.00 -21.71 -2.70
N LEU A 119 -5.57 -21.12 -1.60
CA LEU A 119 -6.38 -20.71 -0.45
C LEU A 119 -6.08 -19.24 -0.14
N ILE A 120 -7.12 -18.41 -0.09
CA ILE A 120 -7.03 -17.05 0.44
C ILE A 120 -7.59 -17.09 1.85
N ASP A 121 -6.78 -16.67 2.82
CA ASP A 121 -7.14 -16.65 4.23
C ASP A 121 -7.20 -15.20 4.73
N ASN A 122 -8.42 -14.71 4.93
CA ASN A 122 -8.68 -13.40 5.50
C ASN A 122 -9.05 -13.57 6.98
N LYS A 123 -8.05 -13.71 7.86
CA LYS A 123 -8.27 -13.93 9.29
C LYS A 123 -8.84 -12.72 10.02
N ASP A 124 -8.59 -11.53 9.50
CA ASP A 124 -8.95 -10.26 10.11
C ASP A 124 -9.58 -9.36 9.04
N GLU A 125 -10.91 -9.34 8.99
CA GLU A 125 -11.72 -8.49 8.10
C GLU A 125 -11.62 -6.99 8.46
N THR A 126 -10.54 -6.58 9.10
CA THR A 126 -10.23 -5.17 9.33
C THR A 126 -9.86 -4.53 7.99
N GLN A 127 -10.76 -3.67 7.53
CA GLN A 127 -10.50 -2.81 6.38
C GLN A 127 -9.47 -1.74 6.73
N PHE A 128 -8.48 -1.54 5.87
CA PHE A 128 -7.52 -0.44 5.93
C PHE A 128 -7.79 0.55 4.79
N THR A 129 -7.58 1.84 5.04
CA THR A 129 -7.63 2.85 3.98
C THR A 129 -6.31 3.61 3.90
N LEU A 130 -5.57 3.42 2.81
CA LEU A 130 -4.29 4.09 2.57
C LEU A 130 -4.32 4.92 1.28
N THR A 131 -3.40 5.89 1.22
CA THR A 131 -3.18 6.70 0.02
C THR A 131 -2.12 6.05 -0.86
N LEU A 132 -2.35 6.03 -2.18
CA LEU A 132 -1.34 5.69 -3.17
C LEU A 132 -0.34 6.86 -3.31
N ASP A 133 0.97 6.56 -3.29
CA ASP A 133 1.98 7.57 -3.61
C ASP A 133 1.74 8.15 -5.01
N LYS A 134 2.04 9.43 -5.21
CA LYS A 134 1.89 10.07 -6.53
C LYS A 134 2.75 9.41 -7.63
N ASN A 135 3.83 8.73 -7.25
CA ASN A 135 4.76 8.01 -8.10
C ASN A 135 4.66 6.49 -7.86
N VAL A 136 3.52 6.00 -7.36
CA VAL A 136 3.32 4.56 -7.13
C VAL A 136 3.61 3.76 -8.40
N ASN A 137 4.34 2.66 -8.26
CA ASN A 137 4.55 1.73 -9.37
C ASN A 137 3.35 0.76 -9.43
N ILE A 138 2.50 0.91 -10.45
CA ILE A 138 1.30 0.06 -10.62
C ILE A 138 1.53 -0.89 -11.78
N ASN A 139 1.50 -2.18 -11.48
CA ASN A 139 1.69 -3.26 -12.44
C ASN A 139 0.44 -4.14 -12.46
N LEU A 140 -0.32 -4.06 -13.54
CA LEU A 140 -1.53 -4.85 -13.75
C LEU A 140 -1.22 -6.07 -14.61
N LEU A 141 -1.99 -7.13 -14.49
CA LEU A 141 -1.82 -8.30 -15.35
C LEU A 141 -2.14 -7.92 -16.80
N ASP A 142 -1.29 -8.38 -17.72
CA ASP A 142 -1.55 -8.21 -19.15
C ASP A 142 -2.39 -9.37 -19.67
N ASN A 143 -3.71 -9.20 -19.63
CA ASN A 143 -4.69 -10.21 -20.07
C ASN A 143 -4.63 -10.51 -21.58
N GLU A 144 -4.00 -9.65 -22.37
CA GLU A 144 -3.80 -9.86 -23.80
C GLU A 144 -2.49 -10.62 -24.11
N SER A 145 -1.67 -10.87 -23.08
CA SER A 145 -0.44 -11.68 -23.20
C SER A 145 -0.77 -13.16 -23.36
N ASP A 146 0.10 -13.89 -24.08
CA ASP A 146 0.07 -15.36 -24.13
C ASP A 146 0.27 -16.00 -22.75
N ASN A 147 0.83 -15.26 -21.78
CA ASN A 147 1.03 -15.72 -20.41
C ASN A 147 0.69 -14.62 -19.38
N PRO A 148 -0.60 -14.38 -19.11
CA PRO A 148 -1.05 -13.30 -18.23
C PRO A 148 -0.58 -13.49 -16.79
N ALA A 149 -0.38 -14.74 -16.34
CA ALA A 149 0.06 -15.06 -14.97
C ALA A 149 1.44 -14.50 -14.60
N THR A 150 2.25 -14.10 -15.58
CA THR A 150 3.62 -13.57 -15.35
C THR A 150 3.94 -12.31 -16.16
N THR A 151 2.98 -11.81 -16.92
CA THR A 151 3.17 -10.63 -17.77
C THR A 151 2.42 -9.46 -17.17
N PHE A 152 3.12 -8.34 -17.00
CA PHE A 152 2.55 -7.14 -16.42
C PHE A 152 2.59 -5.97 -17.39
N LYS A 153 1.53 -5.16 -17.36
CA LYS A 153 1.49 -3.83 -17.93
C LYS A 153 1.64 -2.80 -16.82
N THR A 154 2.75 -2.07 -16.85
CA THR A 154 2.93 -0.92 -15.96
C THR A 154 2.07 0.24 -16.43
N VAL A 155 1.33 0.85 -15.51
CA VAL A 155 0.47 2.01 -15.78
C VAL A 155 0.76 3.13 -14.79
N SER A 156 0.54 4.37 -15.21
CA SER A 156 0.61 5.52 -14.31
C SER A 156 -0.57 5.52 -13.32
N LEU A 157 -0.42 6.24 -12.20
CA LEU A 157 -1.53 6.47 -11.27
C LEU A 157 -2.75 7.11 -11.96
N GLU A 158 -2.53 8.09 -12.83
CA GLU A 158 -3.64 8.75 -13.55
C GLU A 158 -4.39 7.78 -14.47
N GLU A 159 -3.67 6.94 -15.21
CA GLU A 159 -4.28 5.90 -16.04
C GLU A 159 -5.01 4.88 -15.19
N PHE A 160 -4.40 4.44 -14.09
CA PHE A 160 -5.03 3.51 -13.16
C PHE A 160 -6.36 4.05 -12.64
N LEU A 161 -6.39 5.26 -12.06
CA LEU A 161 -7.60 5.86 -11.51
C LEU A 161 -8.69 6.10 -12.57
N LYS A 162 -8.33 6.30 -13.85
CA LYS A 162 -9.28 6.35 -14.97
C LYS A 162 -9.88 4.99 -15.32
N MET A 163 -9.12 3.90 -15.16
CA MET A 163 -9.55 2.54 -15.51
C MET A 163 -10.51 1.96 -14.48
N VAL A 164 -10.26 2.17 -13.18
CA VAL A 164 -11.06 1.57 -12.10
C VAL A 164 -12.46 2.19 -11.93
N GLY A 165 -12.73 3.36 -12.52
CA GLY A 165 -14.06 3.99 -12.44
C GLY A 165 -14.54 4.20 -10.99
N THR A 166 -15.86 4.26 -10.79
CA THR A 166 -16.50 4.30 -9.44
C THR A 166 -17.01 2.94 -8.98
N GLU A 167 -16.77 1.87 -9.73
CA GLU A 167 -17.30 0.53 -9.41
C GLU A 167 -16.37 -0.22 -8.44
N GLN A 168 -16.96 -1.08 -7.60
CA GLN A 168 -16.20 -1.97 -6.73
C GLN A 168 -15.39 -2.94 -7.58
N VAL A 169 -14.06 -2.87 -7.45
CA VAL A 169 -13.14 -3.81 -8.10
C VAL A 169 -12.62 -4.76 -7.03
N HIS A 170 -13.15 -5.97 -7.01
CA HIS A 170 -12.58 -7.07 -6.22
C HIS A 170 -11.43 -7.66 -7.02
N SER A 171 -10.23 -7.16 -6.75
CA SER A 171 -8.98 -7.66 -7.34
C SER A 171 -7.96 -7.92 -6.24
N TYR A 172 -7.09 -8.89 -6.48
CA TYR A 172 -6.05 -9.28 -5.54
C TYR A 172 -4.76 -8.55 -5.88
N PHE A 173 -4.12 -7.94 -4.89
CA PHE A 173 -2.87 -7.22 -5.10
C PHE A 173 -1.84 -7.58 -4.05
N TYR A 174 -0.56 -7.52 -4.44
CA TYR A 174 0.52 -7.25 -3.52
C TYR A 174 0.81 -5.76 -3.50
N ILE A 175 0.78 -5.14 -2.32
CA ILE A 175 1.18 -3.75 -2.10
C ILE A 175 2.47 -3.67 -1.29
N THR A 176 3.24 -2.59 -1.50
CA THR A 176 4.32 -2.18 -0.60
C THR A 176 3.89 -0.93 0.15
N VAL A 177 3.89 -1.00 1.47
CA VAL A 177 3.59 0.14 2.36
C VAL A 177 4.88 0.70 2.94
N GLN A 178 5.01 2.03 2.90
CA GLN A 178 6.08 2.79 3.56
C GLN A 178 5.48 4.04 4.19
N ASN A 179 5.66 4.22 5.50
CA ASN A 179 5.11 5.34 6.26
C ASN A 179 3.60 5.53 6.04
N ASN A 180 2.85 4.43 6.01
CA ASN A 180 1.39 4.41 5.78
C ASN A 180 0.95 4.94 4.39
N ILE A 181 1.85 4.90 3.40
CA ILE A 181 1.60 5.23 1.99
C ILE A 181 1.97 4.02 1.14
N ILE A 182 1.19 3.75 0.10
CA ILE A 182 1.47 2.64 -0.83
C ILE A 182 2.41 3.12 -1.93
N THR A 183 3.59 2.51 -2.04
CA THR A 183 4.63 2.87 -3.02
C THR A 183 4.65 1.96 -4.24
N ASP A 184 4.15 0.74 -4.11
CA ASP A 184 4.11 -0.24 -5.20
C ASP A 184 2.84 -1.08 -5.10
N MET A 185 2.30 -1.46 -6.25
CA MET A 185 1.11 -2.29 -6.36
C MET A 185 1.22 -3.24 -7.56
N TYR A 186 1.06 -4.53 -7.31
CA TYR A 186 1.17 -5.61 -8.30
C TYR A 186 -0.08 -6.47 -8.25
N GLU A 187 -0.81 -6.54 -9.35
CA GLU A 187 -1.99 -7.41 -9.44
C GLU A 187 -1.56 -8.88 -9.39
N GLN A 188 -2.17 -9.66 -8.51
CA GLN A 188 -1.87 -11.08 -8.35
C GLN A 188 -2.79 -11.90 -9.22
N TYR A 189 -2.20 -12.69 -10.12
CA TYR A 189 -2.95 -13.69 -10.87
C TYR A 189 -3.43 -14.80 -9.94
N VAL A 190 -4.72 -15.07 -9.99
CA VAL A 190 -5.36 -16.12 -9.22
C VAL A 190 -6.11 -17.00 -10.25
N PRO A 191 -5.72 -18.29 -10.40
CA PRO A 191 -6.25 -19.19 -11.45
C PRO A 191 -7.75 -19.44 -11.40
#